data_AF-A0A842WKJ3-F1
#
_entry.id   AF-A0A842WKJ3-F1
#
_cell.length_a   1.000
_cell.length_b   1.000
_cell.length_c   1.000
_cell.angle_alpha   90.00
_cell.angle_beta   90.00
_cell.angle_gamma   90.00
#
_symmetry.space_group_name_H-M   'P 1'
#
loop_
_entity.id
_entity.type
_entity.pdbx_description
1 polymer ?
#
loop_
_entity_poly.entity_id
_entity_poly.type
_entity_poly.pdbx_seq_one_letter_code
_entity_poly.pdbx_strand_id
1 'polypeptide(L)'
;MAVKKRGPIFVILAGFITFGIYWIYWFYHTSRELGEINKSETNPLLWTIGLFIPLVNLWVLWKYAGEGEKVLNRKHSQLVLFIAWIVFFPIAQYLIQKGINRHATV
;
A
#
# COMPACT_ATOMS: atom_id res chain seq x y z
N MET A 1 -4.82 1.48 -15.38
CA MET A 1 -5.97 0.54 -15.29
C MET A 1 -7.08 1.25 -14.50
N ALA A 2 -8.31 0.74 -14.44
CA ALA A 2 -9.30 1.36 -13.54
C ALA A 2 -8.91 1.07 -12.07
N VAL A 3 -8.90 2.08 -11.20
CA VAL A 3 -8.61 1.92 -9.77
C VAL A 3 -9.73 1.08 -9.15
N LYS A 4 -9.38 -0.08 -8.57
CA LYS A 4 -10.37 -1.02 -8.04
C LYS A 4 -10.73 -0.70 -6.59
N LYS A 5 -12.01 -0.52 -6.32
CA LYS A 5 -12.53 -0.41 -4.95
C LYS A 5 -12.38 -1.75 -4.22
N ARG A 6 -11.77 -1.72 -3.02
CA ARG A 6 -11.64 -2.91 -2.14
C ARG A 6 -12.02 -2.54 -0.71
N GLY A 7 -12.70 -3.42 0.01
CA GLY A 7 -13.03 -3.21 1.42
C GLY A 7 -11.78 -3.18 2.29
N PRO A 8 -11.48 -2.12 3.06
CA PRO A 8 -10.27 -2.05 3.89
C PRO A 8 -10.17 -3.19 4.92
N ILE A 9 -11.30 -3.55 5.54
CA ILE A 9 -11.37 -4.67 6.49
C ILE A 9 -11.18 -6.01 5.78
N PHE A 10 -11.76 -6.16 4.57
CA PHE A 10 -11.58 -7.35 3.76
C PHE A 10 -10.10 -7.58 3.42
N VAL A 11 -9.35 -6.52 3.10
CA VAL A 11 -7.91 -6.63 2.82
C VAL A 11 -7.12 -7.23 3.98
N ILE A 12 -7.44 -6.79 5.21
CA ILE A 12 -6.79 -7.28 6.42
C ILE A 12 -7.15 -8.75 6.66
N LEU A 13 -8.45 -9.08 6.65
CA LEU A 13 -8.95 -10.44 6.90
C LEU A 13 -8.47 -11.44 5.86
N ALA A 14 -8.53 -11.07 4.57
CA ALA A 14 -8.08 -11.92 3.48
C ALA A 14 -6.59 -12.23 3.59
N GLY A 15 -5.78 -11.28 4.06
CA GLY A 15 -4.37 -11.52 4.38
C GLY A 15 -4.18 -12.63 5.42
N PHE A 16 -4.89 -12.57 6.54
CA PHE A 16 -4.81 -13.61 7.56
C PHE A 16 -5.31 -14.97 7.06
N ILE A 17 -6.46 -15.00 6.37
CA ILE A 17 -7.06 -16.24 5.84
C ILE A 17 -6.13 -16.92 4.82
N THR A 18 -5.38 -16.14 4.04
CA THR A 18 -4.45 -16.65 3.02
C THR A 18 -3.01 -16.75 3.50
N PHE A 19 -2.77 -16.67 4.83
CA PHE A 19 -1.43 -16.72 5.42
C PHE A 19 -0.44 -15.72 4.81
N GLY A 20 -0.90 -14.50 4.53
CA GLY A 20 -0.10 -13.40 4.00
C GLY A 20 0.00 -13.33 2.48
N ILE A 21 -0.43 -14.37 1.74
CA ILE A 21 -0.37 -14.38 0.26
C ILE A 21 -1.19 -13.22 -0.33
N TYR A 22 -2.37 -12.97 0.22
CA TYR A 22 -3.20 -11.86 -0.24
C TYR A 22 -2.55 -10.49 0.03
N TRP A 23 -1.76 -10.32 1.09
CA TRP A 23 -1.06 -9.05 1.33
C TRP A 23 0.00 -8.76 0.27
N ILE A 24 0.67 -9.80 -0.25
CA ILE A 24 1.63 -9.66 -1.35
C ILE A 24 0.90 -9.23 -2.64
N TYR A 25 -0.19 -9.94 -2.97
CA TYR A 25 -1.07 -9.59 -4.09
C TYR A 25 -1.58 -8.14 -3.97
N TRP A 26 -2.08 -7.79 -2.79
CA TRP A 26 -2.61 -6.46 -2.50
C TRP A 26 -1.53 -5.41 -2.72
N PHE A 27 -0.35 -5.59 -2.12
CA PHE A 27 0.77 -4.65 -2.21
C PHE A 27 1.22 -4.40 -3.65
N TYR A 28 1.31 -5.44 -4.48
CA TYR A 28 1.62 -5.28 -5.90
C TYR A 28 0.57 -4.41 -6.61
N HIS A 29 -0.71 -4.72 -6.42
CA HIS A 29 -1.79 -4.01 -7.11
C HIS A 29 -1.92 -2.56 -6.64
N THR A 30 -1.84 -2.31 -5.34
CA THR A 30 -1.94 -0.96 -4.80
C THR A 30 -0.70 -0.13 -5.08
N SER A 31 0.50 -0.73 -5.16
CA SER A 31 1.70 -0.02 -5.63
C SER A 31 1.50 0.54 -7.04
N ARG A 32 0.88 -0.25 -7.92
CA ARG A 32 0.55 0.19 -9.28
C ARG A 32 -0.52 1.27 -9.30
N GLU A 33 -1.60 1.08 -8.54
CA GLU A 33 -2.68 2.07 -8.43
C GLU A 33 -2.20 3.40 -7.85
N LEU A 34 -1.33 3.36 -6.83
CA LEU A 34 -0.71 4.55 -6.26
C LEU A 34 0.15 5.28 -7.29
N GLY A 35 0.95 4.55 -8.08
CA GLY A 35 1.71 5.12 -9.20
C GLY A 35 0.83 5.83 -10.23
N GLU A 36 -0.27 5.18 -10.61
CA GLU A 36 -1.26 5.73 -11.55
C GLU A 36 -1.96 6.99 -10.97
N ILE A 37 -2.39 6.95 -9.71
CA ILE A 37 -3.09 8.07 -9.04
C ILE A 37 -2.14 9.26 -8.85
N ASN A 38 -0.94 9.01 -8.34
CA ASN A 38 0.02 10.06 -7.99
C ASN A 38 0.87 10.51 -9.19
N LYS A 39 0.70 9.91 -10.37
CA LYS A 39 1.54 10.11 -11.56
C LYS A 39 3.03 9.99 -11.24
N SER A 40 3.38 9.00 -10.43
CA SER A 40 4.75 8.74 -9.97
C SER A 40 5.32 7.49 -10.61
N GLU A 41 6.63 7.49 -10.86
CA GLU A 41 7.35 6.30 -11.31
C GLU A 41 7.47 5.27 -10.18
N THR A 42 6.44 4.44 -10.04
CA THR A 42 6.48 3.24 -9.20
C THR A 42 6.81 2.03 -10.08
N ASN A 43 7.66 1.13 -9.60
CA ASN A 43 7.86 -0.19 -10.21
C ASN A 43 7.27 -1.27 -9.28
N PRO A 44 5.99 -1.65 -9.47
CA PRO A 44 5.30 -2.56 -8.55
C PRO A 44 5.96 -3.93 -8.44
N LEU A 45 6.53 -4.42 -9.54
CA LEU A 45 7.22 -5.72 -9.56
C LEU A 45 8.48 -5.66 -8.71
N LEU A 46 9.36 -4.66 -8.93
CA LEU A 46 10.58 -4.51 -8.14
C LEU A 46 10.27 -4.26 -6.66
N TRP A 47 9.24 -3.48 -6.34
CA TRP A 47 8.85 -3.23 -4.96
C TRP A 47 8.35 -4.51 -4.28
N THR A 48 7.55 -5.32 -4.99
CA THR A 48 7.03 -6.59 -4.45
C THR A 48 8.15 -7.60 -4.21
N ILE A 49 9.11 -7.72 -5.13
CA ILE A 49 10.31 -8.55 -4.92
C ILE A 49 11.14 -8.00 -3.75
N GLY A 50 11.29 -6.68 -3.66
CA GLY A 50 12.05 -6.01 -2.61
C GLY A 50 11.50 -6.22 -1.20
N LEU A 51 10.22 -6.57 -1.03
CA LEU A 51 9.65 -6.92 0.28
C LEU A 51 10.33 -8.13 0.94
N PHE A 52 10.91 -9.04 0.15
CA PHE A 52 11.54 -10.27 0.64
C PHE A 52 13.05 -10.14 0.85
N ILE A 53 13.63 -9.01 0.44
CA ILE A 53 15.06 -8.76 0.60
C ILE A 53 15.25 -7.92 1.87
N PRO A 54 16.03 -8.42 2.86
CA PRO A 54 16.32 -7.65 4.07
C PRO A 54 16.88 -6.26 3.76
N LEU A 55 16.53 -5.25 4.56
CA LEU A 55 16.88 -3.82 4.41
C LEU A 55 16.24 -3.13 3.19
N VAL A 56 16.21 -3.79 2.04
CA VAL A 56 15.47 -3.30 0.85
C VAL A 56 13.99 -3.23 1.15
N ASN A 57 13.45 -4.16 1.94
CA ASN A 57 12.07 -4.13 2.39
C ASN A 57 11.73 -2.83 3.14
N LEU A 58 12.62 -2.33 4.00
CA LEU A 58 12.43 -1.05 4.71
C LEU A 58 12.42 0.13 3.74
N TRP A 59 13.31 0.14 2.75
CA TRP A 59 13.32 1.15 1.70
C TRP A 59 12.04 1.13 0.86
N VAL A 60 11.56 -0.06 0.48
CA VAL A 60 10.29 -0.24 -0.23
C VAL A 60 9.12 0.28 0.60
N LEU A 61 9.04 -0.09 1.88
CA LEU A 61 7.98 0.39 2.78
C LEU A 61 8.04 1.91 2.97
N TRP A 62 9.25 2.50 3.03
CA TRP A 62 9.43 3.94 3.09
C TRP A 62 8.88 4.64 1.84
N LYS A 63 9.24 4.15 0.64
CA LYS A 63 8.73 4.68 -0.63
C LYS A 63 7.21 4.52 -0.75
N TYR A 64 6.70 3.35 -0.39
CA TYR A 64 5.27 3.06 -0.40
C TYR A 64 4.49 3.96 0.57
N ALA A 65 5.02 4.23 1.76
CA ALA A 65 4.45 5.19 2.70
C ALA A 65 4.39 6.62 2.13
N GLY A 66 5.39 7.04 1.36
CA GLY A 66 5.38 8.33 0.66
C GLY A 66 4.29 8.43 -0.40
N GLU A 67 4.04 7.35 -1.15
CA GLU A 67 2.90 7.31 -2.07
C GLU A 67 1.56 7.27 -1.32
N GLY A 68 1.51 6.60 -0.17
CA GLY A 68 0.38 6.61 0.75
C GLY A 68 0.04 8.01 1.28
N GLU A 69 1.05 8.82 1.64
CA GLU A 69 0.86 10.20 2.09
C GLU A 69 0.16 11.05 1.01
N LYS A 70 0.61 10.93 -0.25
CA LYS A 70 0.04 11.68 -1.38
C LYS A 70 -1.44 11.32 -1.59
N VAL A 71 -1.79 10.04 -1.65
CA VAL A 71 -3.18 9.60 -1.88
C VAL A 71 -4.11 9.96 -0.71
N LEU A 72 -3.54 10.16 0.48
CA LEU A 72 -4.26 10.59 1.69
C LEU A 72 -4.38 12.11 1.81
N ASN A 73 -4.06 12.87 0.75
CA ASN A 73 -4.03 14.33 0.75
C ASN A 73 -3.16 14.89 1.89
N ARG A 74 -2.04 14.22 2.20
CA ARG A 74 -1.07 14.62 3.24
C ARG A 74 -1.63 14.77 4.66
N LYS A 75 -2.80 14.16 4.94
CA LYS A 75 -3.37 14.13 6.30
C LYS A 75 -2.52 13.33 7.30
N HIS A 76 -1.74 12.40 6.81
CA HIS A 76 -0.79 11.60 7.58
C HIS A 76 0.56 11.68 6.87
N SER A 77 1.63 12.03 7.61
CA SER A 77 2.97 12.14 7.04
C SER A 77 3.54 10.77 6.67
N GLN A 78 4.46 10.75 5.71
CA GLN A 78 5.20 9.55 5.30
C GLN A 78 5.83 8.83 6.49
N LEU A 79 6.43 9.56 7.43
CA LEU A 79 7.04 8.97 8.63
C LEU A 79 6.01 8.24 9.51
N VAL A 80 4.84 8.84 9.74
CA VAL A 80 3.77 8.22 10.53
C VAL A 80 3.26 6.95 9.85
N LEU A 81 3.05 6.99 8.52
CA LEU A 81 2.62 5.82 7.76
C LEU A 81 3.69 4.72 7.73
N PHE A 82 4.98 5.09 7.65
CA PHE A 82 6.09 4.15 7.70
C PHE A 82 6.22 3.48 9.08
N ILE A 83 6.12 4.25 10.16
CA ILE A 83 6.09 3.68 11.52
C ILE A 83 4.88 2.77 11.70
N ALA A 84 3.72 3.14 11.16
CA ALA A 84 2.55 2.27 11.16
C ALA A 84 2.82 0.93 10.45
N TRP A 85 3.55 0.92 9.33
CA TRP A 85 3.97 -0.33 8.67
C TRP A 85 4.84 -1.23 9.55
N ILE A 86 5.73 -0.66 10.36
CA ILE A 86 6.65 -1.42 11.22
C ILE A 86 5.97 -1.94 12.48
N VAL A 87 5.22 -1.07 13.16
CA VAL A 87 4.63 -1.37 14.48
C VAL A 87 3.34 -2.17 14.34
N PHE A 88 2.48 -1.78 13.39
CA PHE A 88 1.17 -2.41 13.20
C PHE A 88 0.66 -2.19 11.77
N PHE A 89 1.22 -2.96 10.84
CA PHE A 89 0.94 -2.85 9.40
C PHE A 89 -0.56 -2.85 9.01
N PRO A 90 -1.51 -3.49 9.73
CA PRO A 90 -2.93 -3.43 9.35
C PRO A 90 -3.51 -2.01 9.35
N ILE A 91 -3.03 -1.11 10.23
CA ILE A 91 -3.47 0.30 10.23
C ILE A 91 -3.02 1.00 8.94
N ALA A 92 -1.77 0.77 8.52
CA ALA A 92 -1.25 1.36 7.28
C ALA A 92 -2.03 0.86 6.05
N GLN A 93 -2.33 -0.44 5.99
CA GLN A 93 -3.17 -1.04 4.95
C GLN A 93 -4.56 -0.41 4.91
N TYR A 94 -5.20 -0.27 6.08
CA TYR A 94 -6.53 0.32 6.20
C TYR A 94 -6.58 1.75 5.67
N LEU A 95 -5.64 2.61 6.12
CA LEU A 95 -5.59 4.01 5.72
C LEU A 95 -5.35 4.14 4.23
N ILE A 96 -4.33 3.45 3.70
CA ILE A 96 -3.95 3.55 2.28
C ILE A 96 -5.06 3.00 1.39
N GLN A 97 -5.69 1.88 1.75
CA GLN A 97 -6.84 1.37 0.98
C GLN A 97 -8.01 2.35 0.97
N LYS A 98 -8.29 3.01 2.10
CA LYS A 98 -9.32 4.04 2.18
C LYS A 98 -8.99 5.25 1.30
N GLY A 99 -7.73 5.65 1.21
CA GLY A 99 -7.25 6.70 0.30
C GLY A 99 -7.44 6.33 -1.16
N ILE A 100 -6.97 5.15 -1.57
CA ILE A 100 -7.12 4.63 -2.94
C ILE A 100 -8.60 4.54 -3.33
N ASN A 101 -9.46 4.03 -2.45
CA ASN A 101 -10.90 3.89 -2.72
C ASN A 101 -11.62 5.20 -3.05
N ARG A 102 -11.10 6.37 -2.65
CA ARG A 102 -11.66 7.68 -3.01
C ARG A 102 -11.45 8.03 -4.49
N HIS A 103 -10.49 7.37 -5.13
CA HIS A 103 -10.12 7.58 -6.53
C HIS A 103 -10.64 6.44 -7.43
N ALA A 104 -11.37 5.47 -6.87
CA ALA A 104 -12.00 4.42 -7.63
C ALA A 104 -13.26 4.97 -8.34
N THR A 105 -13.28 4.90 -9.67
CA THR A 105 -14.49 5.08 -10.46
C THR A 105 -15.42 3.88 -10.24
N VAL A 106 -16.69 4.18 -9.95
CA VAL A 106 -17.76 3.18 -9.75
C VAL A 106 -18.05 2.46 -11.06
#